data_AF-A0AAN7DM87-F1
#
_entry.id   AF-A0AAN7DM87-F1
#
_cell.length_a   1.000
_cell.length_b   1.000
_cell.length_c   1.000
_cell.angle_alpha   90.00
_cell.angle_beta   90.00
_cell.angle_gamma   90.00
#
_symmetry.space_group_name_H-M   'P 1'
#
loop_
_entity.id
_entity.type
_entity.pdbx_description
1 polymer ?
#
loop_
_entity_poly.entity_id
_entity_poly.type
_entity_poly.pdbx_seq_one_letter_code
_entity_poly.pdbx_strand_id
1 'polypeptide(L)'
;MTHLTNTHRLFSFVSREDMYRRLKRIENGCVDSIGDEARHLNTYYLHPLIRTDLYHFPLSPNYYIKQINKDGKEEYIHHSTHENTGEVYTRCSDCTAFVKRKRKTLKTATQKALGTGVASYDSLMEFMINSNTTCALTGIKGSWSSFPGDPMYLLSLDHKIPLRAGGSSYIDNLQVTLQSFNNIKGDFEAEDFKRWFTAIKQMPKV
;
A
#
# COMPACT_ATOMS: atom_id res chain seq x y z
N MET A 1 26.28 19.26 -0.58
CA MET A 1 25.00 19.51 0.11
C MET A 1 24.10 18.31 -0.12
N THR A 2 24.06 17.40 0.84
CA THR A 2 23.29 16.16 0.80
C THR A 2 21.81 16.48 1.01
N HIS A 3 20.97 16.13 0.03
CA HIS A 3 19.52 16.08 0.21
C HIS A 3 19.20 15.01 1.26
N LEU A 4 19.09 15.44 2.52
CA LEU A 4 18.43 14.68 3.58
C LEU A 4 16.98 14.46 3.15
N THR A 5 16.67 13.27 2.65
CA THR A 5 15.31 12.85 2.34
C THR A 5 14.49 12.80 3.63
N ASN A 6 13.19 13.08 3.52
CA ASN A 6 12.22 13.12 4.63
C ASN A 6 12.22 11.85 5.52
N THR A 7 12.81 10.74 5.05
CA THR A 7 13.03 9.50 5.80
C THR A 7 13.96 9.64 6.99
N HIS A 8 15.04 10.43 6.88
CA HIS A 8 15.93 10.65 8.02
C HIS A 8 15.15 11.25 9.19
N ARG A 9 14.22 12.17 8.93
CA ARG A 9 13.36 12.80 9.95
C ARG A 9 12.27 11.88 10.53
N LEU A 10 11.85 10.83 9.83
CA LEU A 10 10.81 9.92 10.33
C LEU A 10 11.38 8.87 11.28
N PHE A 11 12.67 8.54 11.16
CA PHE A 11 13.33 7.50 11.96
C PHE A 11 14.46 8.02 12.85
N SER A 12 15.00 9.23 12.64
CA SER A 12 15.99 9.83 13.55
C SER A 12 15.39 10.35 14.86
N PHE A 13 14.06 10.46 14.95
CA PHE A 13 13.35 10.99 16.11
C PHE A 13 12.46 9.95 16.82
N VAL A 14 12.37 8.73 16.29
CA VAL A 14 11.51 7.68 16.85
C VAL A 14 12.40 6.68 17.57
N SER A 15 12.23 6.60 18.90
CA SER A 15 12.96 5.61 19.69
C SER A 15 12.65 4.20 19.17
N ARG A 16 13.60 3.26 19.31
CA ARG A 16 13.40 1.84 18.95
C ARG A 16 12.11 1.27 19.55
N GLU A 17 11.78 1.73 20.75
CA GLU A 17 10.57 1.38 21.50
C GLU A 17 9.29 1.94 20.87
N ASP A 18 9.27 3.21 20.44
CA ASP A 18 8.12 3.79 19.74
C ASP A 18 7.88 3.13 18.38
N MET A 19 8.96 2.78 17.69
CA MET A 19 8.89 2.06 16.43
C MET A 19 8.32 0.65 16.64
N TYR A 20 8.78 -0.05 17.67
CA TYR A 20 8.24 -1.35 18.09
C TYR A 20 6.76 -1.26 18.43
N ARG A 21 6.33 -0.28 19.25
CA ARG A 21 4.91 -0.11 19.60
C ARG A 21 4.04 0.21 18.39
N ARG A 22 4.53 1.02 17.45
CA ARG A 22 3.82 1.32 16.19
C ARG A 22 3.68 0.05 15.33
N LEU A 23 4.77 -0.69 15.13
CA LEU A 23 4.76 -1.94 14.37
C LEU A 23 3.89 -3.02 15.02
N LYS A 24 3.91 -3.16 16.34
CA LYS A 24 3.07 -4.09 17.10
C LYS A 24 1.59 -3.72 17.01
N ARG A 25 1.26 -2.42 17.01
CA ARG A 25 -0.11 -1.93 16.79
C ARG A 25 -0.59 -2.22 15.36
N ILE A 26 0.29 -2.06 14.37
CA ILE A 26 0.06 -2.41 12.97
C ILE A 26 -0.17 -3.92 12.82
N GLU A 27 0.69 -4.76 13.41
CA GLU A 27 0.60 -6.23 13.29
C GLU A 27 -0.69 -6.77 13.92
N ASN A 28 -1.03 -6.35 15.13
CA ASN A 28 -2.25 -6.81 15.81
C ASN A 28 -3.55 -6.35 15.13
N GLY A 29 -3.51 -5.29 14.33
CA GLY A 29 -4.68 -4.74 13.65
C GLY A 29 -4.84 -5.18 12.20
N CYS A 30 -3.78 -5.72 11.56
CA CYS A 30 -3.71 -5.78 10.09
C CYS A 30 -3.22 -7.10 9.48
N VAL A 31 -2.91 -8.11 10.31
CA VAL A 31 -2.50 -9.44 9.80
C VAL A 31 -3.70 -10.16 9.19
N ASP A 32 -4.90 -9.99 9.76
CA ASP A 32 -6.13 -10.67 9.32
C ASP A 32 -7.13 -9.76 8.58
N SER A 33 -6.97 -8.43 8.69
CA SER A 33 -7.84 -7.43 8.07
C SER A 33 -7.02 -6.28 7.47
N ILE A 34 -7.55 -5.54 6.51
CA ILE A 34 -6.88 -4.30 6.06
C ILE A 34 -7.09 -3.30 7.19
N GLY A 35 -6.03 -3.03 7.95
CA GLY A 35 -6.04 -2.17 9.11
C GLY A 35 -6.94 -0.98 8.97
N ASP A 36 -8.05 -1.00 9.70
CA ASP A 36 -8.94 0.12 9.97
C ASP A 36 -9.06 1.14 8.81
N GLU A 37 -9.30 0.65 7.57
CA GLU A 37 -9.69 1.53 6.44
C GLU A 37 -10.88 2.42 6.86
N ALA A 38 -11.68 1.93 7.81
CA ALA A 38 -12.74 2.62 8.51
C ALA A 38 -12.35 3.95 9.18
N ARG A 39 -11.19 4.03 9.86
CA ARG A 39 -10.65 5.26 10.47
C ARG A 39 -10.33 6.35 9.46
N HIS A 40 -10.28 6.02 8.17
CA HIS A 40 -9.84 6.91 7.12
C HIS A 40 -10.90 7.14 6.04
N LEU A 41 -12.18 6.86 6.34
CA LEU A 41 -13.35 7.02 5.47
C LEU A 41 -13.73 8.49 5.19
N ASN A 42 -12.75 9.38 5.09
CA ASN A 42 -12.96 10.74 4.59
C ASN A 42 -12.81 10.71 3.07
N THR A 43 -13.90 10.30 2.39
CA THR A 43 -14.37 10.58 1.00
C THR A 43 -13.42 10.73 -0.21
N TYR A 44 -12.13 11.01 -0.09
CA TYR A 44 -11.29 11.41 -1.23
C TYR A 44 -10.92 10.27 -2.19
N TYR A 45 -10.94 9.02 -1.71
CA TYR A 45 -10.50 7.87 -2.51
C TYR A 45 -11.55 6.75 -2.59
N LEU A 46 -12.66 6.87 -1.88
CA LEU A 46 -13.80 5.97 -2.06
C LEU A 46 -14.51 6.31 -3.36
N HIS A 47 -14.83 5.30 -4.15
CA HIS A 47 -15.61 5.47 -5.37
C HIS A 47 -16.72 4.43 -5.44
N PRO A 48 -17.87 4.79 -6.04
CA PRO A 48 -19.02 3.92 -6.11
C PRO A 48 -18.74 2.73 -7.04
N LEU A 49 -19.22 1.56 -6.63
CA LEU A 49 -19.31 0.39 -7.49
C LEU A 49 -20.53 0.55 -8.41
N ILE A 50 -20.28 0.47 -9.72
CA ILE A 50 -21.28 0.73 -10.77
C ILE A 50 -22.57 -0.06 -10.51
N ARG A 51 -23.72 0.65 -10.52
CA ARG A 51 -25.07 0.10 -10.33
C ARG A 51 -25.31 -0.53 -8.96
N THR A 52 -24.57 -0.11 -7.94
CA THR A 52 -24.80 -0.48 -6.54
C THR A 52 -24.67 0.75 -5.63
N ASP A 53 -25.17 0.65 -4.41
CA ASP A 53 -24.96 1.66 -3.35
C ASP A 53 -23.68 1.41 -2.54
N LEU A 54 -22.79 0.54 -3.06
CA LEU A 54 -21.54 0.18 -2.42
C LEU A 54 -20.40 1.07 -2.90
N TYR A 55 -19.49 1.38 -2.00
CA TYR A 55 -18.27 2.15 -2.22
C TYR A 55 -17.07 1.29 -1.86
N HIS A 56 -15.95 1.52 -2.53
CA HIS A 56 -14.72 0.81 -2.21
C HIS A 56 -13.49 1.69 -2.47
N PHE A 57 -12.39 1.36 -1.81
CA PHE A 57 -11.09 1.91 -2.14
C PHE A 57 -10.52 1.21 -3.39
N PRO A 58 -9.57 1.84 -4.10
CA PRO A 58 -8.93 1.24 -5.25
C PRO A 58 -8.34 -0.13 -4.91
N LEU A 59 -8.86 -1.17 -5.58
CA LEU A 59 -8.44 -2.57 -5.42
C LEU A 59 -8.55 -3.10 -3.98
N SER A 60 -9.41 -2.51 -3.14
CA SER A 60 -9.69 -3.03 -1.79
C SER A 60 -10.82 -4.06 -1.83
N PRO A 61 -10.66 -5.23 -1.18
CA PRO A 61 -11.71 -6.22 -0.98
C PRO A 61 -12.83 -5.74 -0.04
N ASN A 62 -12.65 -4.61 0.66
CA ASN A 62 -13.66 -4.07 1.56
C ASN A 62 -14.61 -3.12 0.82
N TYR A 63 -15.90 -3.29 1.12
CA TYR A 63 -16.99 -2.50 0.57
C TYR A 63 -17.71 -1.77 1.70
N TYR A 64 -18.19 -0.58 1.38
CA TYR A 64 -18.77 0.36 2.33
C TYR A 64 -20.11 0.87 1.84
N ILE A 65 -21.03 1.14 2.76
CA ILE A 65 -22.28 1.85 2.47
C ILE A 65 -22.13 3.29 2.96
N LYS A 66 -22.63 4.22 2.16
CA LYS A 66 -22.75 5.63 2.53
C LYS A 66 -24.01 5.86 3.34
N GLN A 67 -23.90 6.56 4.46
CA GLN A 67 -25.02 6.99 5.29
C GLN A 67 -24.85 8.44 5.75
N ILE A 68 -25.89 9.00 6.35
CA ILE A 68 -25.86 10.31 7.01
C ILE A 68 -25.93 10.09 8.51
N ASN A 69 -24.93 10.59 9.24
CA ASN A 69 -24.88 10.48 10.69
C ASN A 69 -25.86 11.47 11.38
N LYS A 70 -25.93 11.40 12.71
CA LYS A 70 -26.83 12.26 13.52
C LYS A 70 -26.55 13.76 13.37
N ASP A 71 -25.34 14.14 12.97
CA ASP A 71 -24.92 15.52 12.75
C ASP A 71 -25.14 15.98 11.29
N GLY A 72 -25.82 15.17 10.46
CA GLY A 72 -26.06 15.47 9.05
C GLY A 72 -24.83 15.31 8.15
N LYS A 73 -23.77 14.66 8.62
CA LYS A 73 -22.53 14.45 7.85
C LYS A 73 -22.51 13.10 7.18
N GLU A 74 -21.89 13.03 6.01
CA GLU A 74 -21.63 11.76 5.33
C GLU A 74 -20.68 10.91 6.16
N GLU A 75 -21.07 9.66 6.35
CA GLU A 75 -20.30 8.61 6.98
C GLU A 75 -20.33 7.39 6.06
N TYR A 76 -19.25 6.62 6.07
CA TYR A 76 -19.21 5.33 5.41
C TYR A 76 -19.07 4.27 6.49
N ILE A 77 -19.79 3.16 6.34
CA ILE A 77 -19.68 2.00 7.24
C ILE A 77 -19.27 0.80 6.42
N HIS A 78 -18.35 0.00 6.97
CA HIS A 78 -18.01 -1.30 6.40
C HIS A 78 -19.28 -2.15 6.26
N HIS A 79 -19.51 -2.67 5.06
CA HIS A 79 -20.67 -3.49 4.75
C HIS A 79 -20.28 -4.95 4.57
N SER A 80 -19.29 -5.22 3.73
CA SER A 80 -18.84 -6.56 3.41
C SER A 80 -17.39 -6.57 2.97
N THR A 81 -16.79 -7.75 3.03
CA THR A 81 -15.49 -8.04 2.41
C THR A 81 -15.70 -9.16 1.41
N HIS A 82 -15.39 -8.91 0.14
CA HIS A 82 -15.50 -9.92 -0.92
C HIS A 82 -14.12 -10.36 -1.38
N GLU A 83 -14.03 -11.60 -1.88
CA GLU A 83 -12.82 -12.03 -2.56
C GLU A 83 -12.57 -11.16 -3.80
N ASN A 84 -11.29 -10.86 -4.04
CA ASN A 84 -10.83 -10.02 -5.14
C ASN A 84 -11.13 -10.67 -6.50
N THR A 85 -12.34 -10.48 -7.00
CA THR A 85 -12.69 -10.87 -8.37
C THR A 85 -12.13 -9.82 -9.32
N GLY A 86 -11.11 -10.18 -10.10
CA GLY A 86 -10.47 -9.22 -11.01
C GLY A 86 -11.43 -8.56 -12.00
N GLU A 87 -12.56 -9.21 -12.29
CA GLU A 87 -13.66 -8.69 -13.10
C GLU A 87 -14.31 -7.42 -12.52
N VAL A 88 -14.46 -7.33 -11.19
CA VAL A 88 -15.06 -6.15 -10.54
C VAL A 88 -14.16 -4.93 -10.74
N TYR A 89 -12.86 -5.07 -10.46
CA TYR A 89 -11.93 -3.95 -10.54
C TYR A 89 -11.64 -3.51 -11.98
N THR A 90 -11.63 -4.45 -12.93
CA THR A 90 -11.43 -4.12 -14.35
C THR A 90 -12.61 -3.39 -14.97
N ARG A 91 -13.83 -3.56 -14.43
CA ARG A 91 -15.01 -2.78 -14.81
C ARG A 91 -15.14 -1.45 -14.08
N CYS A 92 -14.44 -1.26 -12.97
CA CYS A 92 -14.42 0.00 -12.23
C CYS A 92 -13.52 1.03 -12.92
N SER A 93 -14.09 2.14 -13.37
CA SER A 93 -13.36 3.24 -14.04
C SER A 93 -12.29 3.85 -13.16
N ASP A 94 -12.54 3.98 -11.87
CA ASP A 94 -11.62 4.59 -10.91
C ASP A 94 -10.44 3.68 -10.58
N CYS A 95 -10.68 2.38 -10.40
CA CYS A 95 -9.61 1.38 -10.28
C CYS A 95 -8.74 1.35 -11.55
N THR A 96 -9.39 1.37 -12.71
CA THR A 96 -8.70 1.43 -14.00
C THR A 96 -7.82 2.68 -14.13
N ALA A 97 -8.37 3.86 -13.79
CA ALA A 97 -7.64 5.12 -13.80
C ALA A 97 -6.50 5.11 -12.77
N PHE A 98 -6.71 4.53 -11.60
CA PHE A 98 -5.70 4.37 -10.55
C PHE A 98 -4.50 3.54 -11.04
N VAL A 99 -4.73 2.38 -11.64
CA VAL A 99 -3.64 1.54 -12.16
C VAL A 99 -2.92 2.22 -13.33
N LYS A 100 -3.64 2.93 -14.20
CA LYS A 100 -3.03 3.76 -15.25
C LYS A 100 -2.09 4.83 -14.66
N ARG A 101 -2.48 5.48 -13.56
CA ARG A 101 -1.63 6.46 -12.84
C ARG A 101 -0.39 5.77 -12.25
N LYS A 102 -0.53 4.64 -11.56
CA LYS A 102 0.61 3.88 -11.01
C LYS A 102 1.57 3.43 -12.10
N ARG A 103 1.06 2.94 -13.23
CA ARG A 103 1.88 2.60 -14.40
C ARG A 103 2.63 3.80 -14.97
N LYS A 104 1.98 4.97 -15.05
CA LYS A 104 2.63 6.22 -15.49
C LYS A 104 3.79 6.59 -14.56
N THR A 105 3.59 6.49 -13.24
CA THR A 105 4.66 6.72 -12.25
C THR A 105 5.82 5.74 -12.42
N LEU A 106 5.56 4.44 -12.61
CA LEU A 106 6.59 3.45 -12.89
C LEU A 106 7.36 3.78 -14.17
N LYS A 107 6.66 4.16 -15.25
CA LYS A 107 7.29 4.55 -16.51
C LYS A 107 8.23 5.73 -16.33
N THR A 108 7.78 6.78 -15.63
CA THR A 108 8.61 7.96 -15.34
C THR A 108 9.83 7.59 -14.49
N ALA A 109 9.66 6.78 -13.45
CA ALA A 109 10.77 6.34 -12.60
C ALA A 109 11.81 5.53 -13.38
N THR A 110 11.35 4.61 -14.25
CA THR A 110 12.19 3.79 -15.12
C THR A 110 13.03 4.65 -16.06
N GLN A 111 12.37 5.60 -16.75
CA GLN A 111 13.05 6.52 -17.67
C GLN A 111 14.10 7.37 -16.95
N LYS A 112 13.76 7.91 -15.77
CA LYS A 112 14.67 8.74 -14.98
C LYS A 112 15.90 7.97 -14.51
N ALA A 113 15.74 6.69 -14.16
CA ALA A 113 16.82 5.85 -13.67
C ALA A 113 17.62 5.13 -14.78
N LEU A 114 17.32 5.41 -16.06
CA LEU A 114 17.86 4.67 -17.22
C LEU A 114 17.62 3.15 -17.13
N GLY A 115 16.55 2.74 -16.43
CA GLY A 115 16.13 1.36 -16.32
C GLY A 115 15.44 0.86 -17.60
N THR A 116 15.15 -0.44 -17.65
CA THR A 116 14.54 -1.08 -18.82
C THR A 116 13.13 -1.60 -18.51
N GLY A 117 12.26 -1.62 -19.53
CA GLY A 117 10.97 -2.30 -19.45
C GLY A 117 9.94 -1.69 -18.50
N VAL A 118 8.66 -1.76 -18.87
CA VAL A 118 7.55 -1.40 -17.99
C VAL A 118 6.43 -2.40 -18.23
N ALA A 119 5.88 -2.95 -17.16
CA ALA A 119 4.72 -3.83 -17.20
C ALA A 119 3.60 -3.25 -18.09
N SER A 120 2.91 -4.13 -18.83
CA SER A 120 1.70 -3.74 -19.56
C SER A 120 0.62 -3.32 -18.55
N TYR A 121 -0.39 -2.58 -19.01
CA TYR A 121 -1.51 -2.19 -18.14
C TYR A 121 -2.21 -3.43 -17.56
N ASP A 122 -2.54 -4.42 -18.39
CA ASP A 122 -3.27 -5.62 -17.96
C ASP A 122 -2.46 -6.44 -16.95
N SER A 123 -1.17 -6.67 -17.23
CA SER A 123 -0.28 -7.40 -16.32
C SER A 123 -0.11 -6.70 -14.97
N LEU A 124 -0.10 -5.37 -14.95
CA LEU A 124 0.00 -4.61 -13.71
C LEU A 124 -1.31 -4.61 -12.92
N MET A 125 -2.45 -4.52 -13.62
CA MET A 125 -3.77 -4.63 -13.01
C MET A 125 -3.92 -5.98 -12.31
N GLU A 126 -3.65 -7.08 -13.04
CA GLU A 126 -3.69 -8.44 -12.49
C GLU A 126 -2.73 -8.60 -11.31
N PHE A 127 -1.48 -8.16 -11.44
CA PHE A 127 -0.50 -8.21 -10.36
C PHE A 127 -0.97 -7.51 -9.08
N MET A 128 -1.52 -6.30 -9.20
CA MET A 128 -1.98 -5.51 -8.05
C MET A 128 -3.25 -6.09 -7.40
N ILE A 129 -4.11 -6.76 -8.18
CA ILE A 129 -5.30 -7.46 -7.67
C ILE A 129 -4.88 -8.72 -6.91
N ASN A 130 -4.01 -9.52 -7.52
CA ASN A 130 -3.50 -10.78 -6.97
C ASN A 130 -2.64 -10.56 -5.73
N SER A 131 -2.10 -9.36 -5.53
CA SER A 131 -1.41 -9.01 -4.28
C SER A 131 -2.35 -9.02 -3.07
N ASN A 132 -3.68 -9.00 -3.28
CA ASN A 132 -4.71 -8.95 -2.24
C ASN A 132 -4.43 -7.92 -1.14
N THR A 133 -3.96 -6.74 -1.56
CA THR A 133 -3.55 -5.63 -0.66
C THR A 133 -2.46 -6.00 0.35
N THR A 134 -1.71 -7.07 0.12
CA THR A 134 -0.70 -7.59 1.03
C THR A 134 0.71 -7.11 0.67
N CYS A 135 1.45 -6.64 1.67
CA CYS A 135 2.88 -6.39 1.56
C CYS A 135 3.64 -7.71 1.44
N ALA A 136 4.39 -7.89 0.35
CA ALA A 136 5.16 -9.09 0.08
C ALA A 136 6.33 -9.33 1.07
N LEU A 137 6.80 -8.26 1.75
CA LEU A 137 7.91 -8.36 2.70
C LEU A 137 7.47 -8.77 4.11
N THR A 138 6.27 -8.37 4.53
CA THR A 138 5.84 -8.51 5.93
C THR A 138 4.56 -9.32 6.11
N GLY A 139 3.81 -9.57 5.03
CA GLY A 139 2.49 -10.20 5.08
C GLY A 139 1.37 -9.28 5.57
N ILE A 140 1.68 -8.04 5.95
CA ILE A 140 0.69 -7.08 6.45
C ILE A 140 -0.20 -6.61 5.30
N LYS A 141 -1.52 -6.56 5.53
CA LYS A 141 -2.46 -5.92 4.61
C LYS A 141 -2.44 -4.39 4.77
N GLY A 142 -2.50 -3.68 3.66
CA GLY A 142 -2.47 -2.22 3.60
C GLY A 142 -3.49 -1.66 2.62
N SER A 143 -3.48 -0.35 2.40
CA SER A 143 -4.36 0.32 1.44
C SER A 143 -3.56 0.98 0.33
N TRP A 144 -4.09 0.96 -0.89
CA TRP A 144 -3.49 1.62 -2.05
C TRP A 144 -3.65 3.15 -2.04
N SER A 145 -4.50 3.67 -1.14
CA SER A 145 -4.84 5.07 -0.97
C SER A 145 -4.12 5.69 0.22
N SER A 146 -3.58 6.89 0.04
CA SER A 146 -2.89 7.61 1.11
C SER A 146 -3.89 8.26 2.06
N PHE A 147 -3.79 7.99 3.35
CA PHE A 147 -4.62 8.63 4.35
C PHE A 147 -3.85 9.73 5.09
N PRO A 148 -4.49 10.86 5.45
CA PRO A 148 -3.86 11.86 6.31
C PRO A 148 -3.47 11.23 7.65
N GLY A 149 -2.19 11.37 8.03
CA GLY A 149 -1.71 11.02 9.37
C GLY A 149 -1.16 9.60 9.55
N ASP A 150 -1.32 8.67 8.60
CA ASP A 150 -0.71 7.33 8.72
C ASP A 150 -0.16 6.75 7.40
N PRO A 151 1.10 7.07 7.05
CA PRO A 151 1.75 6.52 5.86
C PRO A 151 2.18 5.05 6.02
N MET A 152 1.98 4.43 7.20
CA MET A 152 2.51 3.10 7.48
C MET A 152 1.75 1.99 6.75
N TYR A 153 0.47 2.19 6.44
CA TYR A 153 -0.37 1.22 5.74
C TYR A 153 -0.44 1.44 4.23
N LEU A 154 0.18 2.50 3.72
CA LEU A 154 0.10 2.86 2.32
C LEU A 154 0.92 1.88 1.47
N LEU A 155 0.26 1.19 0.55
CA LEU A 155 0.90 0.29 -0.39
C LEU A 155 1.58 1.05 -1.53
N SER A 156 2.71 0.51 -1.96
CA SER A 156 3.52 0.99 -3.06
C SER A 156 4.07 -0.16 -3.88
N LEU A 157 4.47 0.14 -5.11
CA LEU A 157 5.22 -0.77 -5.96
C LEU A 157 6.71 -0.48 -5.73
N ASP A 158 7.46 -1.53 -5.41
CA ASP A 158 8.91 -1.51 -5.25
C ASP A 158 9.56 -2.46 -6.24
N HIS A 159 10.82 -2.19 -6.56
CA HIS A 159 11.65 -3.03 -7.42
C HIS A 159 12.45 -4.01 -6.56
N LYS A 160 12.40 -5.31 -6.86
CA LYS A 160 13.23 -6.32 -6.20
C LYS A 160 14.71 -5.99 -6.39
N ILE A 161 15.12 -5.82 -7.66
CA ILE A 161 16.40 -5.28 -8.08
C ILE A 161 16.20 -3.79 -8.41
N PRO A 162 16.88 -2.86 -7.73
CA PRO A 162 16.75 -1.43 -8.00
C PRO A 162 17.05 -1.07 -9.45
N LEU A 163 16.31 -0.11 -10.01
CA LEU A 163 16.53 0.36 -11.39
C LEU A 163 17.98 0.83 -11.64
N ARG A 164 18.59 1.52 -10.65
CA ARG A 164 20.00 1.96 -10.71
C ARG A 164 21.02 0.83 -10.80
N ALA A 165 20.64 -0.39 -10.42
CA ALA A 165 21.47 -1.59 -10.45
C ALA A 165 21.17 -2.47 -11.67
N GLY A 166 20.51 -1.92 -12.70
CA GLY A 166 20.13 -2.66 -13.91
C GLY A 166 18.78 -3.37 -13.82
N GLY A 167 17.98 -3.10 -12.78
CA GLY A 167 16.63 -3.63 -12.64
C GLY A 167 15.66 -3.12 -13.72
N SER A 168 14.51 -3.78 -13.84
CA SER A 168 13.43 -3.45 -14.77
C SER A 168 12.12 -3.09 -14.05
N SER A 169 11.16 -2.45 -14.74
CA SER A 169 9.78 -2.30 -14.21
C SER A 169 8.80 -3.33 -14.78
N TYR A 170 9.29 -4.51 -15.17
CA TYR A 170 8.45 -5.66 -15.49
C TYR A 170 7.92 -6.34 -14.21
N ILE A 171 6.83 -7.10 -14.32
CA ILE A 171 6.14 -7.71 -13.17
C ILE A 171 7.05 -8.62 -12.34
N ASP A 172 7.94 -9.37 -13.00
CA ASP A 172 8.90 -10.28 -12.36
C ASP A 172 9.84 -9.56 -11.37
N ASN A 173 10.21 -8.30 -11.67
CA ASN A 173 11.04 -7.46 -10.83
C ASN A 173 10.23 -6.53 -9.90
N LEU A 174 8.90 -6.55 -9.94
CA LEU A 174 8.06 -5.76 -9.03
C LEU A 174 7.63 -6.56 -7.80
N GLN A 175 7.43 -5.85 -6.69
CA GLN A 175 6.81 -6.36 -5.48
C GLN A 175 5.91 -5.29 -4.85
N VAL A 176 4.81 -5.72 -4.23
CA VAL A 176 3.96 -4.82 -3.43
C VAL A 176 4.55 -4.70 -2.03
N THR A 177 4.74 -3.47 -1.54
CA THR A 177 5.29 -3.22 -0.21
C THR A 177 4.62 -2.03 0.46
N LEU A 178 4.72 -1.92 1.79
CA LEU A 178 4.34 -0.70 2.49
C LEU A 178 5.34 0.40 2.10
N GLN A 179 4.85 1.61 1.82
CA GLN A 179 5.66 2.73 1.37
C GLN A 179 6.73 3.11 2.40
N SER A 180 6.39 3.01 3.68
CA SER A 180 7.35 3.16 4.78
C SER A 180 8.54 2.20 4.65
N PHE A 181 8.32 0.96 4.22
CA PHE A 181 9.36 -0.05 4.05
C PHE A 181 10.12 0.10 2.73
N ASN A 182 9.45 0.49 1.64
CA ASN A 182 10.13 0.84 0.39
C ASN A 182 11.20 1.90 0.64
N ASN A 183 10.85 2.94 1.39
CA ASN A 183 11.78 4.00 1.72
C ASN A 183 12.97 3.53 2.57
N ILE A 184 12.80 2.51 3.43
CA ILE A 184 13.86 1.94 4.27
C ILE A 184 14.78 1.02 3.46
N LYS A 185 14.22 0.22 2.53
CA LYS A 185 15.02 -0.66 1.65
C LYS A 185 15.98 0.12 0.75
N GLY A 186 15.71 1.39 0.47
CA GLY A 186 16.66 2.28 -0.20
C GLY A 186 18.01 2.40 0.53
N ASP A 187 17.99 2.20 1.86
CA ASP A 187 19.11 2.38 2.78
C ASP A 187 19.64 1.06 3.38
N PHE A 188 18.92 -0.07 3.25
CA PHE A 188 19.28 -1.38 3.80
C PHE A 188 18.93 -2.54 2.84
N GLU A 189 19.73 -3.62 2.85
CA GLU A 189 19.43 -4.83 2.08
C GLU A 189 18.13 -5.50 2.56
N ALA A 190 17.35 -6.08 1.64
CA ALA A 190 16.03 -6.65 1.92
C ALA A 190 16.08 -7.78 2.97
N GLU A 191 17.17 -8.54 3.00
CA GLU A 191 17.40 -9.63 3.95
C GLU A 191 17.66 -9.11 5.37
N ASP A 192 18.42 -8.02 5.51
CA ASP A 192 18.68 -7.38 6.80
C ASP A 192 17.42 -6.74 7.37
N PHE A 193 16.58 -6.16 6.52
CA PHE A 193 15.26 -5.67 6.91
C PHE A 193 14.36 -6.81 7.39
N LYS A 194 14.30 -7.95 6.67
CA LYS A 194 13.54 -9.13 7.11
C LYS A 194 14.06 -9.67 8.43
N ARG A 195 15.38 -9.74 8.63
CA ARG A 195 16.00 -10.17 9.90
C ARG A 195 15.65 -9.21 11.03
N TRP A 196 15.72 -7.90 10.79
CA TRP A 196 15.36 -6.88 11.77
C TRP A 196 13.88 -6.92 12.13
N PHE A 197 13.00 -7.05 11.13
CA PHE A 197 11.56 -7.17 11.35
C PHE A 197 11.21 -8.48 12.09
N THR A 198 11.86 -9.59 11.73
CA THR A 198 11.72 -10.87 12.42
C THR A 198 12.22 -10.78 13.86
N ALA A 199 13.35 -10.12 14.09
CA ALA A 199 13.88 -9.87 15.42
C ALA A 199 12.91 -9.02 16.25
N ILE A 200 12.27 -8.00 15.66
CA ILE A 200 11.20 -7.23 16.28
C ILE A 200 10.01 -8.12 16.66
N LYS A 201 9.56 -9.01 15.77
CA LYS A 201 8.47 -9.96 16.07
C LYS A 201 8.80 -10.89 17.24
N GLN A 202 10.07 -11.25 17.38
CA GLN A 202 10.56 -12.18 18.41
C GLN A 202 10.90 -11.48 19.74
N MET A 203 10.84 -10.16 19.82
CA MET A 203 11.12 -9.45 21.07
C MET A 203 10.06 -9.78 22.13
N PRO A 204 10.48 -10.08 23.38
CA PRO A 204 9.55 -10.31 24.48
C PRO A 204 8.57 -9.15 24.61
N LYS A 205 7.29 -9.48 24.70
CA LYS A 205 6.24 -8.49 24.92
C LYS A 205 6.40 -7.97 26.35
N VAL A 206 7.00 -6.79 26.51
CA VAL A 206 6.98 -6.03 27.78
C VAL A 206 5.56 -5.59 28.08
#